data_AF-A0A954WZX5-F1
#
_entry.id   AF-A0A954WZX5-F1
#
_cell.length_a   1.000
_cell.length_b   1.000
_cell.length_c   1.000
_cell.angle_alpha   90.00
_cell.angle_beta   90.00
_cell.angle_gamma   90.00
#
_symmetry.space_group_name_H-M   'P 1'
#
loop_
_entity.id
_entity.type
_entity.pdbx_description
1 polymer ?
#
loop_
_entity_poly.entity_id
_entity_poly.type
_entity_poly.pdbx_seq_one_letter_code
_entity_poly.pdbx_strand_id
1 'polypeptide(L)'
;MQFLFKRVGREIRDAMLLCGVGPKLQADDRDVLELEIFPALEAESQWKRVLFVGCHWYTWHYPKLLPSKEFVTIEINPARRRYGASRHVVDSVEHLHRHFEKNSFEIVIMT
;
A
#
# COMPACT_ATOMS: atom_id res chain seq x y z
N MET A 1 28.02 9.45 -5.57
CA MET A 1 27.41 9.48 -6.92
C MET A 1 26.44 8.32 -7.18
N GLN A 2 26.75 7.06 -6.83
CA GLN A 2 25.82 5.91 -7.01
C GLN A 2 24.48 6.00 -6.25
N PHE A 3 24.47 6.63 -5.05
CA PHE A 3 23.25 6.82 -4.26
C PHE A 3 22.24 7.77 -4.91
N LEU A 4 22.72 8.81 -5.60
CA LEU A 4 21.88 9.79 -6.27
C LEU A 4 21.18 9.17 -7.49
N PHE A 5 21.91 8.39 -8.29
CA PHE A 5 21.35 7.66 -9.45
C PHE A 5 20.28 6.63 -9.05
N LYS A 6 20.47 5.90 -7.94
CA LYS A 6 19.46 4.95 -7.43
C LYS A 6 18.19 5.65 -6.94
N ARG A 7 18.30 6.87 -6.42
CA ARG A 7 17.16 7.68 -5.94
C ARG A 7 16.35 8.23 -7.12
N VAL A 8 17.02 8.80 -8.12
CA VAL A 8 16.39 9.30 -9.35
C VAL A 8 15.65 8.19 -10.09
N GLY A 9 16.25 6.99 -10.23
CA GLY A 9 15.58 5.84 -10.85
C GLY A 9 14.43 5.22 -10.04
N ARG A 10 14.25 5.59 -8.77
CA ARG A 10 13.09 5.21 -7.96
C ARG A 10 11.95 6.19 -8.17
N GLU A 11 12.23 7.48 -8.10
CA GLU A 11 11.23 8.54 -8.26
C GLU A 11 10.63 8.56 -9.68
N ILE A 12 11.43 8.30 -10.73
CA ILE A 12 10.91 8.16 -12.10
C ILE A 12 9.93 6.99 -12.22
N ARG A 13 10.24 5.84 -11.59
CA ARG A 13 9.37 4.65 -11.63
C ARG A 13 8.06 4.90 -10.89
N ASP A 14 8.12 5.62 -9.77
CA ASP A 14 6.96 5.97 -8.97
C ASP A 14 6.05 6.95 -9.71
N ALA A 15 6.64 7.97 -10.35
CA ALA A 15 5.92 8.89 -11.22
C ALA A 15 5.31 8.17 -12.43
N MET A 16 6.05 7.25 -13.05
CA MET A 16 5.53 6.42 -14.13
C MET A 16 4.33 5.59 -13.66
N LEU A 17 4.39 4.95 -12.48
CA LEU A 17 3.25 4.20 -11.91
C LEU A 17 2.04 5.09 -11.62
N LEU A 18 2.26 6.28 -11.06
CA LEU A 18 1.21 7.29 -10.87
C LEU A 18 0.58 7.75 -12.20
N CYS A 19 1.33 7.68 -13.30
CA CYS A 19 0.86 7.98 -14.65
C CYS A 19 0.39 6.73 -15.43
N GLY A 20 0.26 5.56 -14.79
CA GLY A 20 -0.19 4.32 -15.45
C GLY A 20 0.88 3.64 -16.33
N VAL A 21 2.14 4.05 -16.23
CA VAL A 21 3.30 3.50 -16.94
C VAL A 21 4.11 2.64 -15.96
N GLY A 22 4.03 1.32 -16.02
CA GLY A 22 4.81 0.44 -15.14
C GLY A 22 4.16 -0.92 -14.94
N PRO A 23 4.82 -1.84 -14.21
CA PRO A 23 4.19 -3.11 -13.83
C PRO A 23 3.12 -2.82 -12.78
N LYS A 24 1.90 -2.53 -13.26
CA LYS A 24 0.65 -2.59 -12.52
C LYS A 24 -0.01 -3.92 -12.84
N LEU A 25 -0.72 -4.51 -11.87
CA LEU A 25 -1.61 -5.63 -12.20
C LEU A 25 -2.79 -5.06 -12.99
N GLN A 26 -2.86 -5.40 -14.29
CA GLN A 26 -4.00 -5.04 -15.12
C GLN A 26 -5.17 -5.96 -14.79
N ALA A 27 -6.08 -5.45 -13.97
CA ALA A 27 -7.33 -6.11 -13.63
C ALA A 27 -8.36 -5.02 -13.25
N ASP A 28 -9.61 -5.19 -13.68
CA ASP A 28 -10.66 -4.16 -13.56
C ASP A 28 -10.92 -3.77 -12.09
N ASP A 29 -10.77 -4.71 -11.15
CA ASP A 29 -10.86 -4.46 -9.71
C ASP A 29 -9.78 -3.48 -9.21
N ARG A 30 -8.58 -3.53 -9.81
CA ARG A 30 -7.46 -2.66 -9.47
C ARG A 30 -7.62 -1.26 -10.03
N ASP A 31 -8.27 -1.12 -11.18
CA ASP A 31 -8.59 0.20 -11.72
C ASP A 31 -9.59 0.92 -10.82
N VAL A 32 -10.64 0.25 -10.36
CA VAL A 32 -11.57 0.83 -9.38
C VAL A 32 -10.84 1.19 -8.09
N LEU A 33 -9.99 0.30 -7.56
CA LEU A 33 -9.25 0.57 -6.34
C LEU A 33 -8.32 1.78 -6.45
N GLU A 34 -7.54 1.86 -7.54
CA GLU A 34 -6.48 2.86 -7.68
C GLU A 34 -6.97 4.20 -8.25
N LEU A 35 -8.00 4.20 -9.11
CA LEU A 35 -8.48 5.39 -9.81
C LEU A 35 -9.72 6.00 -9.15
N GLU A 36 -10.47 5.23 -8.36
CA GLU A 36 -11.69 5.72 -7.71
C GLU A 36 -11.56 5.70 -6.18
N ILE A 37 -11.23 4.54 -5.59
CA ILE A 37 -11.24 4.37 -4.13
C ILE A 37 -10.08 5.12 -3.47
N PHE A 38 -8.82 4.90 -3.90
CA PHE A 38 -7.68 5.56 -3.27
C PHE A 38 -7.75 7.10 -3.37
N PRO A 39 -8.10 7.72 -4.51
CA PRO A 39 -8.27 9.17 -4.57
C PRO A 39 -9.35 9.69 -3.61
N ALA A 40 -10.49 8.98 -3.50
CA ALA A 40 -11.55 9.36 -2.57
C ALA A 40 -11.09 9.26 -1.09
N LEU A 41 -10.37 8.20 -0.74
CA LEU A 41 -9.81 8.02 0.60
C LEU A 41 -8.73 9.07 0.91
N GLU A 42 -7.88 9.42 -0.05
CA GLU A 42 -6.86 10.46 0.15
C GLU A 42 -7.50 11.82 0.43
N ALA A 43 -8.56 12.16 -0.29
CA ALA A 43 -9.33 13.39 -0.09
C ALA A 43 -10.05 13.44 1.28
N GLU A 44 -10.39 12.29 1.86
CA GLU A 44 -11.02 12.23 3.19
C GLU A 44 -9.99 12.48 4.30
N SER A 45 -10.04 13.66 4.91
CA SER A 45 -9.09 14.08 5.93
C SER A 45 -9.32 13.44 7.31
N GLN A 46 -10.52 12.95 7.61
CA GLN A 46 -10.86 12.41 8.94
C GLN A 46 -10.23 11.05 9.19
N TRP A 47 -10.14 10.21 8.16
CA TRP A 47 -9.57 8.86 8.28
C TRP A 47 -8.08 8.90 8.06
N LYS A 48 -7.31 8.34 9.00
CA LYS A 48 -5.85 8.49 9.01
C LYS A 48 -5.10 7.17 8.88
N ARG A 49 -5.62 6.06 9.39
CA ARG A 49 -4.91 4.78 9.39
C ARG A 49 -5.60 3.77 8.49
N VAL A 50 -4.81 3.22 7.57
CA VAL A 50 -5.21 2.20 6.61
C VAL A 50 -4.54 0.88 6.98
N LEU A 51 -5.33 -0.19 7.08
CA LEU A 51 -4.84 -1.55 7.06
C LEU A 51 -5.11 -2.16 5.69
N PHE A 52 -4.05 -2.59 5.01
CA PHE A 52 -4.13 -3.36 3.77
C PHE A 52 -3.77 -4.82 4.04
N VAL A 53 -4.70 -5.72 3.73
CA VAL A 53 -4.61 -7.16 4.03
C VAL A 53 -4.23 -7.92 2.76
N GLY A 54 -3.14 -8.67 2.85
CA GLY A 54 -2.53 -9.35 1.71
C GLY A 54 -1.57 -8.42 0.95
N CYS A 55 -0.45 -8.92 0.48
CA CYS A 55 0.53 -8.15 -0.28
C CYS A 55 1.07 -8.99 -1.42
N HIS A 56 1.27 -8.40 -2.59
CA HIS A 56 1.93 -9.04 -3.71
C HIS A 56 2.80 -8.04 -4.49
N TRP A 57 3.43 -8.48 -5.58
CA TRP A 57 4.37 -7.65 -6.35
C TRP A 57 3.83 -6.30 -6.82
N TYR A 58 2.52 -6.12 -6.87
CA TYR A 58 1.86 -4.87 -7.25
C TYR A 58 1.52 -3.97 -6.05
N THR A 59 1.50 -4.46 -4.81
CA THR A 59 1.03 -3.69 -3.63
C THR A 59 2.00 -2.63 -3.14
N TRP A 60 3.31 -2.78 -3.42
CA TRP A 60 4.38 -1.98 -2.83
C TRP A 60 4.28 -0.46 -3.04
N HIS A 61 3.55 -0.02 -4.06
CA HIS A 61 3.41 1.40 -4.40
C HIS A 61 2.14 2.03 -3.80
N TYR A 62 1.21 1.25 -3.25
CA TYR A 62 -0.05 1.76 -2.69
C TYR A 62 0.12 2.80 -1.57
N PRO A 63 1.14 2.72 -0.69
CA PRO A 63 1.41 3.79 0.27
C PRO A 63 1.68 5.16 -0.38
N LYS A 64 2.10 5.21 -1.65
CA LYS A 64 2.32 6.47 -2.39
C LYS A 64 1.04 7.07 -2.97
N LEU A 65 0.00 6.25 -3.11
CA LEU A 65 -1.33 6.69 -3.56
C LEU A 65 -2.15 7.29 -2.41
N LEU A 66 -1.75 7.03 -1.17
CA LEU A 66 -2.38 7.54 0.05
C LEU A 66 -1.35 8.26 0.96
N PRO A 67 -0.63 9.29 0.46
CA PRO A 67 0.48 9.89 1.18
C PRO A 67 0.09 10.62 2.47
N SER A 68 -1.18 11.05 2.61
CA SER A 68 -1.69 11.65 3.86
C SER A 68 -2.05 10.63 4.95
N LYS A 69 -1.99 9.33 4.63
CA LYS A 69 -2.45 8.24 5.50
C LYS A 69 -1.27 7.45 6.05
N GLU A 70 -1.41 6.98 7.28
CA GLU A 70 -0.53 5.94 7.81
C GLU A 70 -0.97 4.58 7.23
N PHE A 71 -0.17 4.06 6.31
CA PHE A 71 -0.46 2.84 5.58
C PHE A 71 0.25 1.63 6.21
N VAL A 72 -0.53 0.70 6.75
CA VAL A 72 -0.05 -0.54 7.38
C VAL A 72 -0.44 -1.73 6.52
N THR A 73 0.46 -2.71 6.45
CA THR A 73 0.20 -3.95 5.71
C THR A 73 0.33 -5.18 6.60
N ILE A 74 -0.48 -6.20 6.33
CA ILE A 74 -0.35 -7.52 6.95
C ILE A 74 -0.42 -8.61 5.87
N GLU A 75 0.50 -9.57 5.91
CA GLU A 75 0.56 -10.67 4.93
C GLU A 75 1.06 -11.94 5.61
N ILE A 76 0.36 -13.05 5.35
CA ILE A 76 0.64 -14.33 6.00
C ILE A 76 1.94 -14.97 5.47
N ASN A 77 2.29 -14.72 4.21
CA ASN A 77 3.49 -15.28 3.59
C ASN A 77 4.73 -14.39 3.84
N PRO A 78 5.72 -14.82 4.66
CA PRO A 78 6.93 -14.04 4.93
C PRO A 78 7.71 -13.65 3.67
N ALA A 79 7.67 -14.45 2.60
CA ALA A 79 8.38 -14.16 1.35
C ALA A 79 7.83 -12.91 0.64
N ARG A 80 6.60 -12.50 0.97
CA ARG A 80 5.92 -11.33 0.38
C ARG A 80 6.13 -10.04 1.17
N ARG A 81 6.82 -10.08 2.33
CA ARG A 81 7.19 -8.90 3.13
C ARG A 81 7.82 -7.77 2.31
N ARG A 82 8.61 -8.13 1.30
CA ARG A 82 9.27 -7.15 0.40
C ARG A 82 8.31 -6.24 -0.38
N TYR A 83 7.04 -6.61 -0.44
CA TYR A 83 6.00 -5.84 -1.12
C TYR A 83 5.08 -5.07 -0.18
N GLY A 84 5.25 -5.24 1.13
CA GLY A 84 4.51 -4.50 2.14
C GLY A 84 4.95 -3.05 2.25
N ALA A 85 4.18 -2.28 3.01
CA ALA A 85 4.54 -0.93 3.42
C ALA A 85 5.72 -0.94 4.41
N SER A 86 6.22 0.24 4.76
CA SER A 86 7.26 0.38 5.81
C SER A 86 6.81 -0.23 7.14
N ARG A 87 5.53 -0.05 7.51
CA ARG A 87 4.89 -0.73 8.64
C ARG A 87 4.20 -2.00 8.14
N HIS A 88 4.89 -3.13 8.26
CA HIS A 88 4.44 -4.45 7.78
C HIS A 88 4.50 -5.54 8.85
N VAL A 89 3.39 -6.24 9.02
CA VAL A 89 3.25 -7.42 9.89
C VAL A 89 3.23 -8.69 9.03
N VAL A 90 4.03 -9.69 9.41
CA VAL A 90 3.98 -11.02 8.81
C VAL A 90 3.22 -11.94 9.77
N ASP A 91 1.92 -12.09 9.54
CA ASP A 91 1.02 -12.94 10.32
C ASP A 91 -0.32 -13.11 9.57
N SER A 92 -1.19 -13.99 10.05
CA SER A 92 -2.59 -14.01 9.63
C SER A 92 -3.32 -12.77 10.13
N VAL A 93 -4.22 -12.21 9.32
CA VAL A 93 -5.11 -11.12 9.74
C VAL A 93 -6.01 -11.51 10.91
N GLU A 94 -6.30 -12.80 11.10
CA GLU A 94 -7.02 -13.32 12.27
C GLU A 94 -6.28 -13.01 13.59
N HIS A 95 -4.95 -12.84 13.52
CA HIS A 95 -4.10 -12.51 14.65
C HIS A 95 -3.84 -11.00 14.80
N LEU A 96 -4.55 -10.13 14.07
CA LEU A 96 -4.34 -8.68 14.09
C LEU A 96 -4.35 -8.08 15.51
N HIS A 97 -5.21 -8.62 16.38
CA HIS A 97 -5.34 -8.22 17.79
C HIS A 97 -4.07 -8.41 18.63
N ARG A 98 -3.09 -9.20 18.15
CA ARG A 98 -1.78 -9.37 18.82
C ARG A 98 -0.81 -8.23 18.53
N HIS A 99 -1.08 -7.45 17.48
CA HIS A 99 -0.19 -6.41 16.95
C HIS A 99 -0.76 -5.00 17.09
N PHE A 100 -2.09 -4.88 17.17
CA PHE A 100 -2.79 -3.60 17.23
C PHE A 100 -3.95 -3.66 18.22
N GLU A 101 -4.18 -2.53 18.90
CA GLU A 101 -5.35 -2.34 19.75
C GLU A 101 -6.65 -2.34 18.92
N LYS A 102 -7.78 -2.59 19.58
CA LYS A 102 -9.09 -2.44 18.96
C LYS A 102 -9.26 -1.01 18.41
N ASN A 103 -9.97 -0.87 17.29
CA ASN A 103 -10.24 0.42 16.62
C ASN A 103 -8.98 1.18 16.18
N SER A 104 -7.88 0.47 15.91
CA SER A 104 -6.63 1.09 15.43
C SER A 104 -6.68 1.56 13.97
N PHE A 105 -7.68 1.13 13.19
CA PHE A 105 -7.80 1.42 11.77
C PHE A 105 -9.20 1.89 11.44
N GLU A 106 -9.30 3.01 10.73
CA GLU A 106 -10.55 3.54 10.19
C GLU A 106 -10.85 2.97 8.80
N ILE A 107 -9.81 2.54 8.08
CA ILE A 107 -9.91 1.99 6.72
C ILE A 107 -9.29 0.59 6.71
N VAL A 108 -10.02 -0.39 6.19
CA VAL A 108 -9.53 -1.75 5.92
C VAL A 108 -9.76 -2.09 4.46
N ILE A 109 -8.72 -2.58 3.79
CA ILE A 109 -8.76 -2.95 2.37
C ILE A 109 -8.32 -4.40 2.23
N MET A 110 -9.15 -5.19 1.56
CA MET A 110 -8.93 -6.61 1.32
C MET A 110 -9.49 -6.95 -0.06
N THR A 111 -8.61 -7.35 -0.98
CA THR A 111 -8.87 -7.43 -2.43
C THR A 111 -8.04 -8.52 -3.07
#